data_AF-A0A924CB79-F1
#
_entry.id   AF-A0A924CB79-F1
#
_cell.length_a   1.000
_cell.length_b   1.000
_cell.length_c   1.000
_cell.angle_alpha   90.00
_cell.angle_beta   90.00
_cell.angle_gamma   90.00
#
_symmetry.space_group_name_H-M   'P 1'
#
loop_
_entity.id
_entity.type
_entity.pdbx_description
1 polymer ?
#
loop_
_entity_poly.entity_id
_entity_poly.type
_entity_poly.pdbx_seq_one_letter_code
_entity_poly.pdbx_strand_id
1 'polypeptide(L)'
;MFGVNFEQDIQAGLLPCTPVFSTALITSGTLLNLSLFQKIGGFDENLFIDAVDHEYTIKSLLAGYKIIQFPCIQLTHQIGTLVKRASIKTLFLIKKIKNCILR
;
A
#
# COMPACT_ATOMS: atom_id res chain seq x y z
N MET A 1 -0.74 -8.24 10.94
CA MET A 1 0.04 -7.73 9.78
C MET A 1 1.23 -6.95 10.32
N PHE A 2 2.36 -6.98 9.61
CA PHE A 2 3.56 -6.24 10.00
C PHE A 2 4.00 -5.33 8.87
N GLY A 3 3.78 -4.02 9.01
CA GLY A 3 4.09 -3.02 7.99
C GLY A 3 5.32 -2.21 8.32
N VAL A 4 5.79 -1.47 7.32
CA VAL A 4 6.93 -0.56 7.41
C VAL A 4 6.48 0.86 7.10
N ASN A 5 7.33 1.86 7.36
CA ASN A 5 7.06 3.22 6.93
C ASN A 5 7.25 3.35 5.42
N PHE A 6 6.30 3.96 4.72
CA PHE A 6 6.37 4.26 3.28
C PHE A 6 6.26 5.76 2.99
N GLU A 7 6.03 6.59 4.01
CA GLU A 7 6.03 8.03 3.84
C GLU A 7 7.43 8.52 3.49
N GLN A 8 7.49 9.46 2.54
CA GLN A 8 8.74 10.04 2.03
C GLN A 8 9.34 11.07 2.99
N ASP A 9 9.07 10.96 4.28
CA ASP A 9 9.65 11.83 5.30
C ASP A 9 11.06 11.36 5.66
N ILE A 10 11.99 12.33 5.65
CA ILE A 10 13.43 12.15 5.83
C ILE A 10 13.77 11.65 7.25
N GLN A 11 12.83 11.71 8.20
CA GLN A 11 13.07 11.37 9.61
C GLN A 11 12.94 9.87 9.96
N ALA A 12 12.52 9.02 9.02
CA ALA A 12 12.27 7.60 9.31
C ALA A 12 13.51 6.85 9.84
N GLY A 13 14.70 7.18 9.35
CA GLY A 13 15.96 6.54 9.78
C GLY A 13 16.48 6.95 11.16
N LEU A 14 15.91 8.00 11.78
CA LEU A 14 16.27 8.47 13.13
C LEU A 14 15.31 7.99 14.22
N LEU A 15 14.18 7.37 13.83
CA LEU A 15 13.20 6.87 14.79
C LEU A 15 13.71 5.59 15.47
N PRO A 16 13.48 5.44 16.79
CA PRO A 16 13.76 4.18 17.46
C PRO A 16 12.92 3.06 16.84
N CYS A 17 13.52 1.87 16.69
CA CYS A 17 12.85 0.68 16.17
C CYS A 17 11.89 0.05 17.19
N THR A 18 10.89 0.81 17.61
CA THR A 18 9.81 0.32 18.47
C THR A 18 8.58 -0.02 17.62
N PRO A 19 8.00 -1.21 17.76
CA PRO A 19 6.77 -1.56 17.06
C PRO A 19 5.62 -0.71 17.60
N VAL A 20 4.84 -0.11 16.69
CA VAL A 20 3.64 0.66 17.02
C VAL A 20 2.40 -0.06 16.51
N PHE A 21 1.27 0.08 17.21
CA PHE A 21 -0.01 -0.41 16.71
C PHE A 21 -0.54 0.55 15.66
N SER A 22 -1.03 0.00 14.55
CA SER A 22 -1.67 0.76 13.49
C SER A 22 -3.08 0.24 13.24
N THR A 23 -3.93 1.07 12.65
CA THR A 23 -5.29 0.71 12.21
C THR A 23 -5.35 0.42 10.71
N ALA A 24 -4.35 0.86 9.95
CA ALA A 24 -4.27 0.68 8.51
C ALA A 24 -2.81 0.48 8.05
N LEU A 25 -2.62 -0.35 7.04
CA LEU A 25 -1.34 -0.59 6.38
C LEU A 25 -1.61 -0.81 4.90
N ILE A 26 -0.69 -0.37 4.06
CA ILE A 26 -0.65 -0.78 2.66
C ILE A 26 -0.12 -2.21 2.54
N THR A 27 -0.48 -2.94 1.49
CA THR A 27 0.11 -4.26 1.22
C THR A 27 1.58 -4.18 0.81
N SER A 28 1.97 -3.09 0.14
CA SER A 28 3.36 -2.89 -0.30
C SER A 28 4.29 -2.69 0.89
N GLY A 29 5.26 -3.59 1.07
CA GLY A 29 6.17 -3.55 2.22
C GLY A 29 5.57 -4.12 3.51
N THR A 30 4.43 -4.81 3.45
CA THR A 30 3.82 -5.48 4.61
C THR A 30 4.01 -6.98 4.55
N LEU A 31 4.36 -7.59 5.68
CA LEU A 31 4.40 -9.04 5.87
C LEU A 31 3.04 -9.55 6.38
N LEU A 32 2.55 -10.60 5.72
CA LEU A 32 1.31 -11.29 6.04
C LEU A 32 1.59 -12.66 6.64
N ASN A 33 0.84 -13.01 7.68
CA ASN A 33 0.83 -14.38 8.18
C ASN A 33 -0.10 -15.20 7.28
N LEU A 34 0.46 -16.18 6.56
CA LEU A 34 -0.30 -16.98 5.58
C LEU A 34 -1.35 -17.89 6.22
N SER A 35 -1.07 -18.40 7.42
CA SER A 35 -2.05 -19.18 8.18
C SER A 35 -3.24 -18.31 8.59
N LEU A 36 -2.98 -17.09 9.05
CA LEU A 36 -4.02 -16.11 9.33
C LEU A 36 -4.79 -15.71 8.06
N PHE A 37 -4.06 -15.43 6.98
CA PHE A 37 -4.63 -15.03 5.69
C PHE A 37 -5.67 -16.03 5.21
N GLN A 38 -5.34 -17.33 5.25
CA GLN A 38 -6.28 -18.40 4.91
C GLN A 38 -7.45 -18.46 5.90
N LYS A 39 -7.19 -18.30 7.20
CA LYS A 39 -8.22 -18.36 8.25
C LYS A 39 -9.27 -17.24 8.14
N ILE A 40 -8.90 -16.04 7.70
CA ILE A 40 -9.80 -14.88 7.60
C ILE A 40 -10.34 -14.65 6.18
N GLY A 41 -10.15 -15.60 5.27
CA GLY A 41 -10.77 -15.58 3.93
C GLY A 41 -9.99 -14.82 2.85
N GLY A 42 -8.70 -14.54 3.06
CA GLY A 42 -7.83 -13.95 2.03
C GLY A 42 -8.23 -12.53 1.61
N PHE A 43 -7.88 -12.14 0.39
CA PHE A 43 -8.27 -10.87 -0.22
C PHE A 43 -9.54 -11.02 -1.07
N ASP A 44 -10.40 -9.99 -1.09
CA ASP A 44 -11.51 -9.93 -2.02
C ASP A 44 -11.03 -9.50 -3.41
N GLU A 45 -11.12 -10.40 -4.38
CA GLU A 45 -10.69 -10.18 -5.77
C GLU A 45 -11.57 -9.17 -6.53
N ASN A 46 -12.73 -8.78 -5.97
CA ASN A 46 -13.59 -7.76 -6.56
C ASN A 46 -13.15 -6.33 -6.22
N LEU A 47 -12.26 -6.17 -5.23
CA LEU A 47 -11.76 -4.87 -4.78
C LEU A 47 -10.48 -4.48 -5.52
N PHE A 48 -10.30 -3.18 -5.72
CA PHE A 48 -9.12 -2.65 -6.40
C PHE A 48 -8.13 -2.05 -5.41
N ILE A 49 -6.88 -2.52 -5.46
CA ILE A 49 -5.68 -2.05 -4.76
C ILE A 49 -5.98 -1.48 -3.36
N ASP A 50 -6.16 -0.16 -3.24
CA ASP A 50 -6.34 0.52 -1.95
C ASP A 50 -7.51 -0.04 -1.13
N ALA A 51 -8.59 -0.45 -1.80
CA ALA A 51 -9.75 -1.06 -1.15
C ALA A 51 -9.43 -2.44 -0.55
N VAL A 52 -8.54 -3.21 -1.18
CA VAL A 52 -8.09 -4.52 -0.68
C VAL A 52 -7.32 -4.36 0.62
N ASP A 53 -6.44 -3.35 0.69
CA ASP A 53 -5.62 -3.06 1.87
C ASP A 53 -6.49 -2.70 3.08
N HIS A 54 -7.48 -1.83 2.88
CA HIS A 54 -8.44 -1.45 3.91
C HIS A 54 -9.32 -2.61 4.36
N GLU A 55 -9.88 -3.37 3.43
CA GLU A 55 -10.78 -4.47 3.75
C GLU A 55 -10.05 -5.57 4.56
N TYR A 56 -8.81 -5.90 4.19
CA TYR A 56 -8.04 -6.91 4.90
C TYR A 56 -7.57 -6.47 6.29
N THR A 57 -7.20 -5.20 6.46
CA THR A 57 -6.88 -4.65 7.79
C THR A 57 -8.12 -4.65 8.69
N ILE A 58 -9.28 -4.28 8.17
CA ILE A 58 -10.56 -4.34 8.90
C ILE A 58 -10.89 -5.78 9.30
N LYS A 59 -10.82 -6.76 8.38
CA LYS A 59 -11.03 -8.19 8.70
C LYS A 59 -10.10 -8.68 9.81
N SER A 60 -8.82 -8.31 9.73
CA SER A 60 -7.82 -8.70 10.72
C SER A 60 -8.18 -8.16 12.11
N LEU A 61 -8.58 -6.89 12.19
CA LEU A 61 -9.00 -6.25 13.45
C LEU A 61 -10.29 -6.87 14.01
N LEU A 62 -11.31 -7.09 13.16
CA LEU A 62 -12.57 -7.72 13.55
C LEU A 62 -12.39 -9.16 14.04
N ALA A 63 -11.40 -9.88 13.49
CA ALA A 63 -11.03 -11.21 13.96
C ALA A 63 -10.16 -11.20 15.23
N GLY A 64 -9.91 -10.03 15.83
CA GLY A 64 -9.19 -9.85 17.10
C GLY A 64 -7.67 -9.80 16.97
N TYR A 65 -7.14 -9.66 15.75
CA TYR A 65 -5.70 -9.58 15.51
C TYR A 65 -5.21 -8.14 15.57
N LYS A 66 -3.92 -8.00 15.91
CA LYS A 66 -3.24 -6.70 15.94
C LYS A 66 -2.50 -6.45 14.63
N ILE A 67 -2.47 -5.18 14.26
CA ILE A 67 -1.67 -4.67 13.15
C ILE A 67 -0.52 -3.88 13.75
N ILE A 68 0.70 -4.19 13.32
CA ILE A 68 1.93 -3.64 13.86
C ILE A 68 2.70 -2.97 12.73
N GLN A 69 3.26 -1.79 12.98
CA GLN A 69 4.10 -1.06 12.06
C GLN A 69 5.49 -0.84 12.69
N PHE A 70 6.52 -0.91 11.86
CA PHE A 70 7.90 -0.61 12.22
C PHE A 70 8.32 0.71 11.56
N PRO A 71 8.24 1.85 12.27
CA PRO A 71 8.47 3.17 11.69
C PRO A 71 9.94 3.40 11.28
N CYS A 72 10.88 2.68 11.91
CA CYS A 72 12.31 2.79 11.60
C CYS A 72 12.70 2.10 10.29
N ILE A 73 11.85 1.23 9.75
CA ILE A 73 12.09 0.57 8.46
C ILE A 73 11.38 1.41 7.41
N GLN A 74 12.14 1.91 6.43
CA GLN A 74 11.61 2.73 5.36
C GLN A 74 11.58 1.96 4.04
N LEU A 75 10.41 1.91 3.42
CA LEU A 75 10.24 1.47 2.05
C LEU A 75 10.38 2.68 1.12
N THR A 76 11.46 2.73 0.36
CA THR A 76 11.60 3.71 -0.71
C THR A 76 10.61 3.37 -1.84
N HIS A 77 9.53 4.13 -1.91
CA HIS A 77 8.49 3.98 -2.91
C HIS A 77 8.38 5.26 -3.75
N GLN A 78 8.31 5.09 -5.08
CA GLN A 78 8.06 6.18 -6.02
C GLN A 78 6.59 6.18 -6.43
N ILE A 79 5.87 7.24 -6.05
CA ILE A 79 4.51 7.46 -6.51
C ILE A 79 4.54 7.79 -8.01
N GLY A 80 3.67 7.14 -8.79
CA GLY A 80 3.54 7.41 -10.21
C GLY A 80 3.09 8.85 -10.47
N THR A 81 3.65 9.50 -11.49
CA THR A 81 3.22 10.84 -11.88
C THR A 81 2.16 10.76 -12.97
N LEU A 82 1.16 11.62 -12.90
CA LEU A 82 0.14 11.75 -13.95
C LEU A 82 0.77 12.41 -15.17
N VAL A 83 0.93 11.67 -16.27
CA VAL A 83 1.49 12.18 -17.53
C VAL A 83 0.40 12.23 -18.59
N LYS A 84 0.26 13.38 -19.25
CA LYS A 84 -0.64 13.55 -20.40
C LYS A 84 0.08 13.05 -21.65
N ARG A 85 -0.40 11.95 -22.26
CA ARG A 85 0.14 11.43 -23.52
C ARG A 85 -0.93 11.43 -24.60
N ALA A 86 -0.61 11.97 -25.77
CA ALA A 86 -1.42 11.85 -26.98
C ALA A 86 -0.93 10.64 -27.80
N SER A 87 -1.85 9.84 -28.33
CA SER A 87 -1.52 8.74 -29.24
C SER A 87 -1.72 9.21 -30.67
N ILE A 88 -0.81 8.89 -31.59
CA ILE A 88 -0.94 9.23 -33.02
C ILE A 88 -2.21 8.59 -33.63
N LYS A 89 -2.64 7.41 -33.12
CA LYS A 89 -3.92 6.78 -33.49
C LYS A 89 -5.15 7.50 -32.94
N THR A 90 -5.00 8.30 -31.90
CA THR A 90 -6.06 9.10 -31.29
C THR A 90 -5.78 10.55 -31.62
N LEU A 91 -5.93 10.88 -32.91
CA LEU A 91 -5.76 12.20 -33.52
C LEU A 91 -6.26 13.32 -32.57
N PHE A 92 -5.34 13.90 -31.78
CA PHE A 92 -5.43 15.12 -30.97
C PHE A 92 -6.68 15.42 -30.10
N LEU A 93 -7.76 14.64 -30.15
CA LEU A 93 -9.06 14.99 -29.54
C LEU A 93 -9.26 14.43 -28.13
N ILE A 94 -8.45 13.47 -27.68
CA ILE A 94 -8.57 12.90 -26.34
C ILE A 94 -7.19 12.87 -25.68
N LYS A 95 -6.88 13.90 -24.89
CA LYS A 95 -5.74 13.89 -23.95
C LYS A 95 -6.00 12.81 -22.90
N LYS A 96 -5.52 11.59 -23.12
CA LYS A 96 -5.56 10.53 -22.11
C LYS A 96 -4.54 10.84 -21.02
N ILE A 97 -5.05 11.02 -19.80
CA ILE A 97 -4.23 11.07 -18.59
C ILE A 97 -3.84 9.62 -18.29
N LYS A 98 -2.53 9.34 -18.23
CA LYS A 98 -2.02 8.03 -17.83
C LYS A 98 -1.09 8.21 -16.64
N ASN A 99 -1.24 7.37 -15.62
CA ASN A 99 -0.22 7.22 -14.58
C ASN A 99 1.03 6.63 -15.24
N CYS A 100 2.14 7.34 -15.16
CA CYS A 100 3.41 6.91 -15.71
C CYS A 100 4.48 7.00 -14.63
N ILE A 101 5.22 5.92 -14.44
CA ILE A 101 6.46 5.95 -13.67
C ILE A 101 7.51 6.49 -14.65
N LEU A 102 7.92 7.75 -14.45
CA LEU A 102 9.05 8.31 -15.17
C LEU A 102 10.32 7.68 -14.56
N ARG A 103 11.00 6.86 -15.36
CA ARG A 103 12.34 6.32 -15.07
C ARG A 103 13.40 7.30 -15.54
#